data_AF-A0A2I0W2E3-F1
#
_entry.id   AF-A0A2I0W2E3-F1
#
_cell.length_a   1.000
_cell.length_b   1.000
_cell.length_c   1.000
_cell.angle_alpha   90.00
_cell.angle_beta   90.00
_cell.angle_gamma   90.00
#
_symmetry.space_group_name_H-M   'P 1'
#
loop_
_entity.id
_entity.type
_entity.pdbx_description
1 polymer ?
#
loop_
_entity_poly.entity_id
_entity_poly.type
_entity_poly.pdbx_seq_one_letter_code
_entity_poly.pdbx_strand_id
1 'polypeptide(L)'
;MVNRAWDVPKLFQLFGEELVNLIIKVDIQQSLEEDILELKFKLFGKNISAFCSAARYTDFMQEEVDHCFFKLKLNPQVELLVWRLCMNAIPTAYYLFFGRLADSNLCPRGCLEVENIDNCTTTCLKLLQVIRLLNSWGFSIPIFSTFLKCMKKLKSIAVRSPFLPKMYFIMLFFLVLIEIK
;
A
#
# COMPACT_ATOMS: atom_id res chain seq x y z
N MET A 1 23.54 -14.99 -31.50
CA MET A 1 22.30 -15.72 -31.13
C MET A 1 22.10 -15.54 -29.63
N VAL A 2 21.10 -14.78 -29.21
CA VAL A 2 20.79 -14.58 -27.79
C VAL A 2 20.01 -15.81 -27.34
N ASN A 3 20.54 -16.56 -26.37
CA ASN A 3 19.85 -17.71 -25.80
C ASN A 3 18.72 -17.17 -24.90
N ARG A 4 17.49 -17.11 -25.42
CA ARG A 4 16.31 -16.54 -24.73
C ARG A 4 15.64 -17.57 -23.80
N ALA A 5 16.45 -18.23 -22.98
CA ALA A 5 16.00 -19.15 -21.93
C ALA A 5 16.32 -18.54 -20.56
N TRP A 6 15.62 -18.99 -19.51
CA TRP A 6 15.94 -18.60 -18.15
C TRP A 6 17.39 -18.96 -17.81
N ASP A 7 18.15 -17.97 -17.29
CA ASP A 7 19.47 -18.20 -16.73
C ASP A 7 19.32 -18.82 -15.33
N VAL A 8 19.03 -20.12 -15.30
CA VAL A 8 18.74 -20.89 -14.10
C VAL A 8 19.86 -20.77 -13.05
N PRO A 9 21.16 -20.90 -13.40
CA PRO A 9 22.23 -20.68 -12.43
C PRO A 9 22.18 -19.30 -11.75
N LYS A 10 21.89 -18.25 -12.51
CA LYS A 10 21.78 -16.89 -11.96
C LYS A 10 20.52 -16.70 -11.11
N LEU A 11 19.41 -17.37 -11.44
CA LEU A 11 18.20 -17.36 -10.62
C LEU A 11 18.46 -17.98 -9.23
N PHE A 12 19.18 -19.09 -9.15
CA PHE A 12 19.56 -19.70 -7.87
C PHE A 12 20.55 -18.87 -7.03
N GLN A 13 21.28 -17.93 -7.64
CA GLN A 13 22.12 -16.98 -6.89
C GLN A 13 21.29 -15.89 -6.18
N LEU A 14 20.10 -15.57 -6.72
CA LEU A 14 19.29 -14.43 -6.28
C LEU A 14 18.03 -14.85 -5.51
N PHE A 15 17.51 -16.05 -5.74
CA PHE A 15 16.22 -16.51 -5.22
C PHE A 15 16.33 -17.90 -4.58
N GLY A 16 15.41 -18.19 -3.65
CA GLY A 16 15.29 -19.51 -3.05
C GLY A 16 14.67 -20.54 -4.00
N GLU A 17 14.95 -21.82 -3.74
CA GLU A 17 14.58 -22.95 -4.62
C GLU A 17 13.11 -22.99 -5.03
N GLU A 18 12.18 -22.80 -4.07
CA GLU A 18 10.75 -22.80 -4.36
C GLU A 18 10.35 -21.73 -5.38
N LEU A 19 10.93 -20.53 -5.25
CA LEU A 19 10.63 -19.41 -6.13
C LEU A 19 11.27 -19.62 -7.52
N VAL A 20 12.48 -20.18 -7.56
CA VAL A 20 13.14 -20.54 -8.83
C VAL A 20 12.30 -21.59 -9.59
N ASN A 21 11.76 -22.59 -8.88
CA ASN A 21 10.88 -23.61 -9.45
C ASN A 21 9.57 -23.04 -9.98
N LEU A 22 9.08 -21.92 -9.43
CA LEU A 22 7.92 -21.21 -9.98
C LEU A 22 8.28 -20.36 -11.20
N ILE A 23 9.40 -19.64 -11.15
CA ILE A 23 9.87 -18.77 -12.25
C ILE A 23 10.13 -19.59 -13.52
N ILE A 24 10.78 -20.76 -13.39
CA ILE A 24 11.11 -21.62 -14.55
C ILE A 24 9.86 -22.17 -15.24
N LYS A 25 8.72 -22.26 -14.53
CA LYS A 25 7.43 -22.69 -15.12
C LYS A 25 6.77 -21.62 -15.99
N VAL A 26 7.24 -20.37 -15.92
CA VAL A 26 6.73 -19.28 -16.77
C VAL A 26 7.30 -19.47 -18.17
N ASP A 27 6.41 -19.76 -19.12
CA ASP A 27 6.76 -19.95 -20.53
C ASP A 27 7.19 -18.62 -21.17
N ILE A 28 8.36 -18.62 -21.79
CA ILE A 28 8.88 -17.46 -22.53
C ILE A 28 8.35 -17.58 -23.96
N GLN A 29 7.25 -16.87 -24.26
CA GLN A 29 6.63 -16.92 -25.58
C GLN A 29 7.56 -16.31 -26.65
N GLN A 30 8.13 -17.17 -27.48
CA GLN A 30 9.19 -16.82 -28.44
C GLN A 30 8.68 -16.07 -29.68
N SER A 31 7.37 -16.09 -29.92
CA SER A 31 6.73 -15.54 -31.12
C SER A 31 6.25 -14.09 -30.98
N LEU A 32 6.35 -13.51 -29.78
CA LEU A 32 5.93 -12.13 -29.52
C LEU A 32 7.12 -11.17 -29.68
N GLU A 33 6.83 -9.92 -30.02
CA GLU A 33 7.81 -8.84 -29.97
C GLU A 33 8.46 -8.78 -28.57
N GLU A 34 9.71 -8.31 -28.48
CA GLU A 34 10.45 -8.26 -27.22
C GLU A 34 9.59 -7.63 -26.12
N ASP A 35 9.54 -8.27 -24.94
CA ASP A 35 8.86 -7.71 -23.78
C ASP A 35 9.47 -6.34 -23.48
N ILE A 36 8.71 -5.28 -23.78
CA ILE A 36 9.11 -3.93 -23.43
C ILE A 36 8.80 -3.77 -21.93
N LEU A 37 9.83 -3.46 -21.15
CA LEU A 37 9.63 -2.89 -19.82
C LEU A 37 8.86 -1.58 -19.96
N GLU A 38 7.54 -1.64 -19.85
CA GLU A 38 6.77 -0.46 -19.55
C GLU A 38 7.06 -0.08 -18.10
N LEU A 39 7.95 0.89 -17.93
CA LEU A 39 7.94 1.69 -16.73
C LEU A 39 6.50 2.15 -16.51
N LYS A 40 5.86 1.74 -15.40
CA LYS A 40 4.58 2.33 -14.92
C LYS A 40 4.66 3.86 -14.77
N PHE A 41 5.87 4.41 -14.81
CA PHE A 41 6.19 5.82 -14.94
C PHE A 41 6.61 6.22 -16.37
N LYS A 42 5.98 5.66 -17.42
CA LYS A 42 5.98 6.33 -18.73
C LYS A 42 5.20 7.64 -18.55
N LEU A 43 5.97 8.71 -18.51
CA LEU A 43 5.59 10.09 -18.27
C LEU A 43 4.84 10.74 -19.46
N PHE A 44 4.48 9.96 -20.49
CA PHE A 44 3.73 10.45 -21.64
C PHE A 44 2.23 10.31 -21.37
N GLY A 45 1.57 11.45 -21.14
CA GLY A 45 0.10 11.54 -21.04
C GLY A 45 -0.44 12.20 -19.77
N LYS A 46 0.40 12.49 -18.76
CA LYS A 46 -0.01 13.31 -17.60
C LYS A 46 0.21 14.79 -17.91
N ASN A 47 -0.83 15.60 -17.74
CA ASN A 47 -0.71 17.06 -17.84
C ASN A 47 0.12 17.63 -16.69
N ILE A 48 0.72 18.81 -16.91
CA ILE A 48 1.55 19.51 -15.92
C ILE A 48 0.81 19.69 -14.58
N SER A 49 -0.52 19.84 -14.60
CA SER A 49 -1.35 19.93 -13.39
C SER A 49 -1.40 18.64 -12.58
N ALA A 50 -1.47 17.46 -13.22
CA ALA A 50 -1.32 16.18 -12.53
C ALA A 50 0.08 16.02 -11.93
N PHE A 51 1.11 16.54 -12.61
CA PHE A 51 2.50 16.53 -12.13
C PHE A 51 2.66 17.40 -10.88
N CYS A 52 2.24 18.66 -10.93
CA CYS A 52 2.27 19.55 -9.77
C CYS A 52 1.42 19.02 -8.61
N SER A 53 0.32 18.33 -8.88
CA SER A 53 -0.54 17.77 -7.83
C SER A 53 0.09 16.55 -7.17
N ALA A 54 0.71 15.66 -7.95
CA ALA A 54 1.47 14.53 -7.42
C ALA A 54 2.69 15.00 -6.62
N ALA A 55 3.48 15.93 -7.16
CA ALA A 55 4.65 16.51 -6.50
C ALA A 55 4.29 17.24 -5.20
N ARG A 56 3.23 18.06 -5.19
CA ARG A 56 2.76 18.72 -3.94
C ARG A 56 2.24 17.72 -2.91
N TYR A 57 1.60 16.64 -3.35
CA TYR A 57 1.11 15.59 -2.46
C TYR A 57 2.28 14.82 -1.84
N THR A 58 3.29 14.46 -2.63
CA THR A 58 4.52 13.81 -2.15
C THR A 58 5.34 14.74 -1.26
N ASP A 59 5.57 16.00 -1.63
CA ASP A 59 6.37 16.93 -0.82
C ASP A 59 5.72 17.19 0.55
N PHE A 60 4.40 17.44 0.58
CA PHE A 60 3.65 17.63 1.82
C PHE A 60 3.67 16.36 2.70
N MET A 61 3.47 15.18 2.11
CA MET A 61 3.48 13.94 2.88
C MET A 61 4.87 13.52 3.30
N GLN A 62 5.91 13.81 2.53
CA GLN A 62 7.28 13.41 2.80
C GLN A 62 7.87 14.18 3.99
N GLU A 63 7.70 15.51 4.03
CA GLU A 63 8.07 16.30 5.22
C GLU A 63 7.28 15.89 6.48
N GLU A 64 6.00 15.50 6.34
CA GLU A 64 5.17 15.13 7.48
C GLU A 64 5.42 13.71 8.00
N VAL A 65 5.84 12.79 7.14
CA VAL A 65 6.05 11.37 7.45
C VAL A 65 7.43 11.11 8.02
N ASP A 66 8.45 11.81 7.50
CA ASP A 66 9.85 11.52 7.80
C ASP A 66 10.26 11.80 9.25
N HIS A 67 9.50 12.62 10.00
CA HIS A 67 9.92 12.97 11.37
C HIS A 67 9.02 12.47 12.51
N CYS A 68 7.70 12.39 12.32
CA CYS A 68 6.79 12.10 13.44
C CYS A 68 6.51 10.60 13.62
N PHE A 69 6.31 9.86 12.52
CA PHE A 69 5.89 8.47 12.60
C PHE A 69 7.05 7.50 12.84
N PHE A 70 8.26 7.81 12.36
CA PHE A 70 9.48 7.06 12.71
C PHE A 70 9.81 7.14 14.21
N LYS A 71 9.38 8.19 14.93
CA LYS A 71 9.51 8.26 16.41
C LYS A 71 8.57 7.32 17.14
N LEU A 72 7.56 6.75 16.46
CA LEU A 72 6.66 5.78 17.05
C LEU A 72 7.31 4.40 17.22
N LYS A 73 8.55 4.15 16.80
CA LYS A 73 9.23 2.84 16.96
C LYS A 73 8.30 1.69 16.57
N LEU A 74 7.73 1.77 15.38
CA LEU A 74 6.80 0.76 14.88
C LEU A 74 7.62 -0.47 14.45
N ASN A 75 6.96 -1.62 14.26
CA ASN A 75 7.64 -2.74 13.63
C ASN A 75 7.98 -2.36 12.17
N PRO A 76 9.14 -2.75 11.61
CA PRO A 76 9.53 -2.39 10.24
C PRO A 76 8.47 -2.67 9.17
N GLN A 77 7.67 -3.73 9.32
CA GLN A 77 6.59 -4.05 8.38
C GLN A 77 5.43 -3.04 8.47
N VAL A 78 5.12 -2.58 9.68
CA VAL A 78 4.11 -1.54 9.92
C VAL A 78 4.63 -0.19 9.43
N GLU A 79 5.91 0.12 9.64
CA GLU A 79 6.55 1.34 9.10
C GLU A 79 6.49 1.36 7.58
N LEU A 80 6.83 0.25 6.93
CA LEU A 80 6.75 0.12 5.48
C LEU A 80 5.32 0.32 4.98
N LEU A 81 4.32 -0.23 5.67
CA LEU A 81 2.92 0.01 5.35
C LEU A 81 2.57 1.50 5.43
N VAL A 82 2.91 2.16 6.53
CA VAL A 82 2.63 3.59 6.73
C VAL A 82 3.31 4.42 5.64
N TRP A 83 4.57 4.14 5.34
CA TRP A 83 5.28 4.78 4.24
C TRP A 83 4.55 4.58 2.90
N ARG A 84 4.12 3.35 2.59
CA ARG A 84 3.36 3.06 1.36
C ARG A 84 2.02 3.79 1.32
N LEU A 85 1.31 3.90 2.45
CA LEU A 85 0.06 4.68 2.53
C LEU A 85 0.30 6.14 2.18
N CYS A 86 1.34 6.73 2.77
CA CYS A 86 1.68 8.13 2.55
C CYS A 86 2.13 8.41 1.11
N MET A 87 2.88 7.48 0.51
CA MET A 87 3.34 7.58 -0.87
C MET A 87 2.29 7.13 -1.90
N ASN A 88 1.07 6.80 -1.46
CA ASN A 88 0.03 6.22 -2.32
C ASN A 88 0.54 5.02 -3.14
N ALA A 89 1.37 4.19 -2.51
CA ALA A 89 2.06 3.04 -3.09
C ALA A 89 1.46 1.71 -2.62
N ILE A 90 0.24 1.73 -2.07
CA ILE A 90 -0.50 0.50 -1.74
C ILE A 90 -1.29 0.04 -2.96
N PRO A 91 -1.26 -1.26 -3.29
CA PRO A 91 -2.07 -1.83 -4.35
C PRO A 91 -3.52 -2.00 -3.90
N THR A 92 -4.24 -0.88 -3.71
CA THR A 92 -5.69 -0.90 -3.42
C THR A 92 -6.46 -1.58 -4.57
N ALA A 93 -7.62 -2.19 -4.31
CA ALA A 93 -8.42 -2.81 -5.37
C ALA A 93 -8.77 -1.81 -6.48
N TYR A 94 -9.03 -0.53 -6.14
CA TYR A 94 -9.19 0.52 -7.15
C TYR A 94 -7.97 0.66 -8.06
N TYR A 95 -6.78 0.70 -7.48
CA TYR A 95 -5.53 0.79 -8.23
C TYR A 95 -5.29 -0.44 -9.12
N LEU A 96 -5.53 -1.64 -8.59
CA LEU A 96 -5.37 -2.89 -9.32
C LEU A 96 -6.37 -3.00 -10.48
N PHE A 97 -7.65 -2.68 -10.24
CA PHE A 97 -8.70 -2.68 -11.25
C PHE A 97 -8.41 -1.70 -12.38
N PHE A 98 -8.01 -0.47 -12.05
CA PHE A 98 -7.64 0.52 -13.06
C PHE A 98 -6.47 0.04 -13.94
N GLY A 99 -5.52 -0.69 -13.35
CA GLY A 99 -4.42 -1.32 -14.06
C GLY A 99 -4.75 -2.64 -14.76
N ARG A 100 -6.02 -3.09 -14.74
CA ARG A 100 -6.48 -4.40 -15.26
C ARG A 100 -5.76 -5.59 -14.62
N LEU A 101 -5.35 -5.45 -13.37
CA LEU A 101 -4.71 -6.49 -12.55
C LEU A 101 -5.69 -7.18 -11.60
N ALA A 102 -6.95 -6.71 -11.54
CA ALA A 102 -8.03 -7.29 -10.76
C ALA A 102 -9.36 -7.11 -11.50
N ASP A 103 -10.30 -8.04 -11.29
CA ASP A 103 -11.62 -8.02 -11.93
C ASP A 103 -12.62 -7.07 -11.24
N SER A 104 -12.28 -6.59 -10.04
CA SER A 104 -13.13 -5.71 -9.24
C SER A 104 -12.31 -4.64 -8.52
N ASN A 105 -12.89 -3.45 -8.38
CA ASN A 105 -12.38 -2.38 -7.53
C ASN A 105 -13.01 -2.39 -6.13
N LEU A 106 -13.85 -3.38 -5.83
CA LEU A 106 -14.54 -3.48 -4.56
C LEU A 106 -13.59 -3.94 -3.46
N CYS A 107 -13.89 -3.45 -2.27
CA CYS A 107 -13.28 -3.82 -1.00
C CYS A 107 -13.22 -5.34 -0.79
N PRO A 108 -12.01 -5.95 -0.72
CA PRO A 108 -11.85 -7.39 -0.52
C PRO A 108 -12.42 -7.84 0.84
N ARG A 109 -12.53 -6.92 1.79
CA ARG A 109 -13.15 -7.11 3.13
C ARG A 109 -14.68 -7.26 3.10
N GLY A 110 -15.28 -7.30 1.90
CA GLY A 110 -16.73 -7.45 1.72
C GLY A 110 -17.53 -6.21 2.09
N CYS A 111 -16.92 -5.02 2.04
CA CYS A 111 -17.63 -3.78 2.36
C CYS A 111 -18.48 -3.22 1.20
N LEU A 112 -18.45 -3.86 0.02
CA LEU A 112 -19.19 -3.49 -1.20
C LEU A 112 -18.95 -2.06 -1.71
N GLU A 113 -17.97 -1.37 -1.14
CA GLU A 113 -17.52 -0.04 -1.55
C GLU A 113 -16.22 -0.14 -2.35
N VAL A 114 -15.93 0.87 -3.15
CA VAL A 114 -14.65 0.96 -3.88
C VAL A 114 -13.48 1.09 -2.89
N GLU A 115 -12.50 0.21 -3.01
CA GLU A 115 -11.30 0.27 -2.16
C GLU A 115 -10.29 1.28 -2.71
N ASN A 116 -10.33 2.50 -2.19
CA ASN A 116 -9.26 3.48 -2.31
C ASN A 116 -8.54 3.67 -0.97
N ILE A 117 -7.59 4.61 -0.89
CA ILE A 117 -6.84 4.89 0.35
C ILE A 117 -7.75 5.31 1.50
N ASP A 118 -8.74 6.19 1.26
CA ASP A 118 -9.64 6.63 2.31
C ASP A 118 -10.47 5.47 2.85
N ASN A 119 -10.94 4.58 1.98
CA ASN A 119 -11.63 3.36 2.36
C ASN A 119 -10.76 2.46 3.22
N CYS A 120 -9.58 2.03 2.73
CA CYS A 120 -8.76 1.08 3.46
C CYS A 120 -8.18 1.64 4.77
N THR A 121 -8.08 2.96 4.91
CA THR A 121 -7.49 3.60 6.10
C THR A 121 -8.48 4.23 7.07
N THR A 122 -9.72 4.54 6.65
CA THR A 122 -10.64 5.31 7.49
C THR A 122 -12.11 4.90 7.42
N THR A 123 -12.65 4.59 6.24
CA THR A 123 -14.11 4.39 6.07
C THR A 123 -14.54 2.94 5.85
N CYS A 124 -13.61 1.99 5.70
CA CYS A 124 -13.95 0.58 5.56
C CYS A 124 -14.80 0.07 6.74
N LEU A 125 -15.92 -0.59 6.45
CA LEU A 125 -16.85 -1.10 7.47
C LEU A 125 -16.17 -2.03 8.49
N LYS A 126 -15.25 -2.91 8.07
CA LYS A 126 -14.50 -3.79 9.00
C LYS A 126 -13.60 -2.99 9.93
N LEU A 127 -12.90 -1.98 9.41
CA LEU A 127 -12.10 -1.07 10.23
C LEU A 127 -12.96 -0.34 11.26
N LEU A 128 -14.11 0.20 10.85
CA LEU A 128 -15.03 0.89 11.76
C LEU A 128 -15.57 -0.05 12.84
N GLN A 129 -15.83 -1.32 12.53
CA GLN A 129 -16.23 -2.33 13.53
C GLN A 129 -15.13 -2.55 14.57
N VAL A 130 -13.86 -2.69 14.15
CA VAL A 130 -12.73 -2.84 15.07
C VAL A 130 -12.54 -1.60 15.93
N ILE A 131 -12.62 -0.39 15.35
CA ILE A 131 -12.53 0.86 16.11
C ILE A 131 -13.64 0.95 17.17
N ARG A 132 -14.89 0.59 16.82
CA ARG A 132 -16.01 0.59 17.77
C ARG A 132 -15.80 -0.41 18.91
N LEU A 133 -15.28 -1.60 18.60
CA LEU A 133 -14.96 -2.61 19.61
C LEU A 133 -13.84 -2.15 20.55
N LEU A 134 -12.76 -1.58 20.01
CA LEU A 134 -11.70 -1.00 20.84
C LEU A 134 -12.24 0.14 21.71
N ASN A 135 -13.11 0.98 21.16
CA ASN A 135 -13.71 2.06 21.93
C ASN A 135 -14.64 1.56 23.03
N SER A 136 -15.32 0.42 22.87
CA SER A 136 -16.10 -0.18 23.95
C SER A 136 -15.23 -0.76 25.07
N TRP A 137 -13.95 -1.06 24.80
CA TRP A 137 -12.95 -1.43 25.81
C TRP A 137 -12.29 -0.22 26.49
N GLY A 138 -12.76 1.00 26.21
CA GLY A 138 -12.26 2.23 26.83
C GLY A 138 -11.15 2.94 26.04
N PHE A 139 -10.78 2.44 24.85
CA PHE A 139 -9.96 3.25 23.94
C PHE A 139 -10.78 4.43 23.41
N SER A 140 -10.12 5.53 23.04
CA SER A 140 -10.78 6.73 22.48
C SER A 140 -10.24 7.01 21.08
N ILE A 141 -10.32 6.01 20.21
CA ILE A 141 -9.84 6.09 18.83
C ILE A 141 -10.85 6.90 18.00
N PRO A 142 -10.43 8.00 17.34
CA PRO A 142 -11.33 8.80 16.53
C PRO A 142 -11.72 8.06 15.25
N ILE A 143 -12.91 8.36 14.73
CA ILE A 143 -13.31 7.99 13.37
C ILE A 143 -12.96 9.14 12.44
N PHE A 144 -12.42 8.80 11.28
CA PHE A 144 -11.96 9.77 10.28
C PHE A 144 -12.76 9.63 9.00
N SER A 145 -12.93 10.73 8.27
CA SER A 145 -13.59 10.72 6.96
C SER A 145 -12.60 10.59 5.80
N THR A 146 -11.32 10.89 6.04
CA THR A 146 -10.25 10.83 5.04
C THR A 146 -8.91 10.50 5.68
N PHE A 147 -8.03 9.88 4.92
CA PHE A 147 -6.65 9.54 5.31
C PHE A 147 -5.87 10.78 5.74
N LEU A 148 -5.99 11.89 5.01
CA LEU A 148 -5.32 13.15 5.35
C LEU A 148 -5.73 13.66 6.75
N LYS A 149 -7.02 13.63 7.08
CA LYS A 149 -7.51 14.06 8.41
C LYS A 149 -7.03 13.09 9.50
N CYS A 150 -7.02 11.80 9.20
CA CYS A 150 -6.46 10.76 10.07
C CYS A 150 -5.00 11.06 10.42
N MET A 151 -4.15 11.22 9.40
CA MET A 151 -2.72 11.48 9.58
C MET A 151 -2.44 12.75 10.40
N LYS A 152 -3.13 13.87 10.09
CA LYS A 152 -3.00 15.11 10.87
C LYS A 152 -3.38 14.92 12.34
N LYS A 153 -4.47 14.21 12.62
CA LYS A 153 -4.91 13.97 14.00
C LYS A 153 -3.96 13.04 14.73
N LEU A 154 -3.56 11.92 14.13
CA LEU A 154 -2.63 10.98 14.74
C LEU A 154 -1.27 11.63 15.03
N LYS A 155 -0.77 12.48 14.14
CA LYS A 155 0.43 13.30 14.36
C LYS A 155 0.27 14.21 15.59
N SER A 156 -0.86 14.90 15.73
CA SER A 156 -1.13 15.75 16.91
C SER A 156 -1.20 14.94 18.21
N ILE A 157 -1.72 13.71 18.17
CA ILE A 157 -1.80 12.82 19.33
C ILE A 157 -0.42 12.26 19.67
N ALA A 158 0.38 11.89 18.67
CA ALA A 158 1.72 11.31 18.82
C ALA A 158 2.67 12.19 19.66
N VAL A 159 2.49 13.52 19.60
CA VAL A 159 3.25 14.48 20.42
C VAL A 159 3.00 14.28 21.92
N ARG A 160 1.77 13.91 22.30
CA ARG A 160 1.36 13.73 23.71
C ARG A 160 1.47 12.28 24.17
N SER A 161 1.07 11.34 23.30
CA SER A 161 1.12 9.92 23.58
C SER A 161 1.31 9.13 22.28
N PRO A 162 2.40 8.37 22.14
CA PRO A 162 2.64 7.56 20.94
C PRO A 162 1.76 6.30 20.89
N PHE A 163 1.13 5.92 22.01
CA PHE A 163 0.39 4.66 22.13
C PHE A 163 -0.77 4.56 21.13
N LEU A 164 -1.63 5.57 21.05
CA LEU A 164 -2.83 5.53 20.21
C LEU A 164 -2.49 5.52 18.71
N PRO A 165 -1.57 6.37 18.20
CA PRO A 165 -1.09 6.26 16.83
C PRO A 165 -0.47 4.89 16.51
N LYS A 166 0.35 4.33 17.41
CA LYS A 166 0.90 2.98 17.22
C LYS A 166 -0.20 1.93 17.07
N MET A 167 -1.15 1.91 18.00
CA MET A 167 -2.30 1.00 17.98
C MET A 167 -3.08 1.12 16.67
N TYR A 168 -3.29 2.35 16.19
CA TYR A 168 -4.00 2.59 14.94
C TYR A 168 -3.29 1.96 13.74
N PHE A 169 -1.97 2.16 13.60
CA PHE A 169 -1.22 1.60 12.48
C PHE A 169 -1.07 0.08 12.56
N ILE A 170 -0.96 -0.49 13.77
CA ILE A 170 -0.95 -1.94 13.95
C ILE A 170 -2.30 -2.54 13.53
N MET A 171 -3.41 -1.92 13.92
CA MET A 171 -4.75 -2.32 13.48
C MET A 171 -4.88 -2.24 11.96
N LEU A 172 -4.43 -1.14 11.35
CA LEU A 172 -4.41 -1.02 9.88
C LEU A 172 -3.55 -2.10 9.26
N PHE A 173 -2.38 -2.41 9.82
CA PHE A 173 -1.52 -3.47 9.30
C PHE A 173 -2.22 -4.82 9.24
N PHE A 174 -2.91 -5.19 10.32
CA PHE A 174 -3.66 -6.43 10.35
C PHE A 174 -4.86 -6.45 9.41
N LEU A 175 -5.58 -5.34 9.25
CA LEU A 175 -6.72 -5.28 8.33
C LEU A 175 -6.31 -5.17 6.86
N VAL A 176 -5.25 -4.42 6.57
CA VAL A 176 -4.81 -4.11 5.20
C VAL A 176 -4.03 -5.26 4.57
N LEU A 177 -3.14 -5.93 5.32
CA LEU A 177 -2.18 -6.88 4.75
C LEU A 177 -2.47 -8.36 5.03
N ILE A 178 -3.28 -8.72 6.03
CA ILE A 178 -3.56 -10.14 6.28
C ILE A 178 -4.48 -10.76 5.22
N GLU A 179 -5.28 -9.97 4.52
CA GLU A 179 -6.23 -10.48 3.49
C GLU A 179 -5.65 -10.56 2.07
N ILE A 180 -4.33 -10.39 1.89
CA ILE A 180 -3.64 -10.53 0.58
C ILE A 180 -2.84 -11.86 0.54
N LYS A 181 -3.34 -12.93 1.15
CA LYS A 181 -2.74 -14.27 1.09
C LYS A 181 -3.72 -15.30 0.57
#